data_AF-A0A3B0WNW9-F1
#
_entry.id   AF-A0A3B0WNW9-F1
#
_cell.length_a   1.000
_cell.length_b   1.000
_cell.length_c   1.000
_cell.angle_alpha   90.00
_cell.angle_beta   90.00
_cell.angle_gamma   90.00
#
_symmetry.space_group_name_H-M   'P 1'
#
loop_
_entity.id
_entity.type
_entity.pdbx_description
1 polymer ?
#
loop_
_entity_poly.entity_id
_entity_poly.type
_entity_poly.pdbx_seq_one_letter_code
_entity_poly.pdbx_strand_id
1 'polypeptide(L)'
;MKIALIISIVLIGISVHQPAFSEENISQLYPKDLNIINNPAVLFHENFETGWGRWDSPSSDTKYLFMENDNSIAHYGNGFLRSTVTKADLQADMDTYISSSTTKTLDTRVDKIYWRFYARMKGVAPNPHHWVRMSAGDANYYSSGLANTVPSGDRGFWFDFDITNDDTFNFYNYWYKMHSGRCNDGTVIPGCEGDQGTTYFYGNKFVPPNQAPFSRDKWMCIEIMGKTNDLNTNNGELAFWVDDKLIENYRIGNPVGTWLRDTFHTNG
;
A
#
# COMPACT_ATOMS: atom_id res chain seq x y z
N MET A 1 -55.95 51.35 20.16
CA MET A 1 -55.05 51.27 21.33
C MET A 1 -53.66 50.91 20.83
N LYS A 2 -52.69 51.76 21.18
CA LYS A 2 -51.21 51.67 21.17
C LYS A 2 -50.48 50.71 20.21
N ILE A 3 -49.46 51.32 19.57
CA ILE A 3 -48.42 50.81 18.68
C ILE A 3 -47.33 50.02 19.46
N ALA A 4 -46.56 49.25 18.68
CA ALA A 4 -45.17 48.76 18.87
C ALA A 4 -44.98 47.38 19.51
N LEU A 5 -43.95 46.58 19.19
CA LEU A 5 -43.00 46.45 18.07
C LEU A 5 -42.11 45.27 18.50
N ILE A 6 -42.00 44.16 17.75
CA ILE A 6 -40.86 43.21 17.93
C ILE A 6 -40.42 42.62 16.57
N ILE A 7 -39.35 43.24 16.05
CA ILE A 7 -38.12 42.67 15.48
C ILE A 7 -38.25 41.47 14.52
N SER A 8 -38.03 41.76 13.22
CA SER A 8 -37.51 40.77 12.27
C SER A 8 -36.00 40.66 12.42
N ILE A 9 -35.49 39.50 12.85
CA ILE A 9 -34.11 39.09 12.62
C ILE A 9 -34.11 38.33 11.29
N VAL A 10 -33.65 38.98 10.23
CA VAL A 10 -33.15 38.25 9.06
C VAL A 10 -31.75 37.80 9.45
N LEU A 11 -31.61 36.52 9.83
CA LEU A 11 -30.32 35.86 9.80
C LEU A 11 -29.89 35.82 8.34
N ILE A 12 -29.01 36.73 7.95
CA ILE A 12 -28.15 36.53 6.78
C ILE A 12 -27.26 35.36 7.19
N GLY A 13 -27.68 34.15 6.83
CA GLY A 13 -26.79 33.01 6.82
C GLY A 13 -25.66 33.34 5.86
N ILE A 14 -24.52 33.78 6.41
CA ILE A 14 -23.25 33.69 5.70
C ILE A 14 -23.04 32.20 5.53
N SER A 15 -23.47 31.68 4.38
CA SER A 15 -22.98 30.40 3.90
C SER A 15 -21.50 30.64 3.64
N VAL A 16 -20.68 30.25 4.62
CA VAL A 16 -19.30 29.93 4.32
C VAL A 16 -19.40 28.72 3.41
N HIS A 17 -19.47 28.97 2.10
CA HIS A 17 -18.97 28.02 1.13
C HIS A 17 -17.53 27.76 1.56
N GLN A 18 -17.32 26.76 2.41
CA GLN A 18 -16.11 25.98 2.27
C GLN A 18 -16.14 25.57 0.80
N PRO A 19 -15.17 25.99 -0.02
CA PRO A 19 -15.06 25.40 -1.33
C PRO A 19 -14.96 23.91 -1.04
N ALA A 20 -15.91 23.14 -1.59
CA ALA A 20 -15.65 21.75 -1.81
C ALA A 20 -14.32 21.73 -2.56
N PHE A 21 -13.24 21.36 -1.88
CA PHE A 21 -12.09 20.85 -2.59
C PHE A 21 -12.66 19.67 -3.36
N SER A 22 -12.99 19.91 -4.63
CA SER A 22 -12.88 18.82 -5.58
C SER A 22 -11.46 18.31 -5.36
N GLU A 23 -11.32 17.07 -4.93
CA GLU A 23 -10.06 16.35 -5.00
C GLU A 23 -9.66 16.27 -6.48
N GLU A 24 -9.24 17.39 -7.07
CA GLU A 24 -8.41 17.38 -8.26
C GLU A 24 -7.23 16.52 -7.86
N ASN A 25 -7.16 15.34 -8.47
CA ASN A 25 -6.17 14.36 -8.12
C ASN A 25 -4.79 15.02 -8.31
N ILE A 26 -3.96 15.04 -7.25
CA ILE A 26 -2.66 15.72 -7.27
C ILE A 26 -1.87 15.31 -8.51
N SER A 27 -1.91 14.04 -8.91
CA SER A 27 -1.23 13.56 -10.12
C SER A 27 -1.64 14.27 -11.43
N GLN A 28 -2.88 14.75 -11.53
CA GLN A 28 -3.36 15.51 -12.69
C GLN A 28 -2.75 16.91 -12.74
N LEU A 29 -2.49 17.50 -11.58
CA LEU A 29 -1.82 18.81 -11.46
C LEU A 29 -0.31 18.71 -11.74
N TYR A 30 0.28 17.53 -11.54
CA TYR A 30 1.70 17.27 -11.78
C TYR A 30 1.88 16.08 -12.73
N PRO A 31 1.62 16.24 -14.04
CA PRO A 31 1.86 15.18 -15.01
C PRO A 31 3.31 14.66 -14.93
N LYS A 32 3.46 13.33 -14.87
CA LYS A 32 4.75 12.64 -14.65
C LYS A 32 5.44 13.01 -13.33
N ASP A 33 4.67 13.49 -12.36
CA ASP A 33 5.11 13.92 -11.04
C ASP A 33 6.14 15.07 -11.08
N LEU A 34 6.22 15.79 -12.22
CA LEU A 34 7.15 16.89 -12.39
C LEU A 34 6.80 18.00 -11.39
N ASN A 35 7.75 18.36 -10.52
CA ASN A 35 7.60 19.36 -9.46
C ASN A 35 6.51 19.02 -8.41
N ILE A 36 6.07 17.75 -8.32
CA ILE A 36 5.04 17.34 -7.35
C ILE A 36 5.46 17.63 -5.91
N ILE A 37 6.78 17.59 -5.62
CA ILE A 37 7.37 17.93 -4.32
C ILE A 37 6.98 19.33 -3.80
N ASN A 38 6.58 20.25 -4.68
CA ASN A 38 6.15 21.59 -4.28
C ASN A 38 4.69 21.62 -3.79
N ASN A 39 3.94 20.52 -3.93
CA ASN A 39 2.59 20.42 -3.40
C ASN A 39 2.64 20.18 -1.88
N PRO A 40 1.92 20.95 -1.06
CA PRO A 40 1.97 20.82 0.39
C PRO A 40 1.42 19.50 0.94
N ALA A 41 0.67 18.73 0.14
CA ALA A 41 0.18 17.40 0.54
C ALA A 41 1.20 16.27 0.27
N VAL A 42 2.32 16.55 -0.39
CA VAL A 42 3.37 15.53 -0.64
C VAL A 42 4.22 15.35 0.61
N LEU A 43 4.16 14.13 1.16
CA LEU A 43 4.91 13.75 2.36
C LEU A 43 6.33 13.26 2.04
N PHE A 44 6.52 12.70 0.84
CA PHE A 44 7.79 12.18 0.36
C PHE A 44 7.79 12.14 -1.17
N HIS A 45 8.93 12.45 -1.78
CA HIS A 45 9.14 12.33 -3.22
C HIS A 45 10.62 12.01 -3.51
N GLU A 46 10.83 10.99 -4.34
CA GLU A 46 12.12 10.55 -4.83
C GLU A 46 12.05 10.38 -6.36
N ASN A 47 13.00 10.95 -7.06
CA ASN A 47 13.18 10.83 -8.51
C ASN A 47 14.51 10.18 -8.90
N PHE A 48 15.30 9.77 -7.90
CA PHE A 48 16.59 9.09 -8.00
C PHE A 48 17.70 9.92 -8.67
N GLU A 49 17.51 11.22 -8.84
CA GLU A 49 18.51 12.11 -9.46
C GLU A 49 19.60 12.57 -8.46
N THR A 50 19.34 12.42 -7.15
CA THR A 50 20.23 12.91 -6.08
C THR A 50 20.85 11.79 -5.23
N GLY A 51 20.80 10.54 -5.71
CA GLY A 51 21.28 9.37 -4.97
C GLY A 51 20.45 9.05 -3.72
N TRP A 52 21.08 8.51 -2.68
CA TRP A 52 20.42 7.92 -1.50
C TRP A 52 19.84 8.90 -0.48
N GLY A 53 20.12 10.21 -0.59
CA GLY A 53 19.97 11.17 0.50
C GLY A 53 18.55 11.42 1.04
N ARG A 54 17.50 10.92 0.39
CA ARG A 54 16.11 11.06 0.85
C ARG A 54 15.61 9.88 1.67
N TRP A 55 16.26 8.72 1.56
CA TRP A 55 15.91 7.50 2.29
C TRP A 55 16.60 7.47 3.65
N ASP A 56 15.96 6.82 4.62
CA ASP A 56 16.57 6.63 5.94
C ASP A 56 17.54 5.43 5.93
N SER A 57 17.30 4.46 5.03
CA SER A 57 18.17 3.32 4.77
C SER A 57 17.88 2.71 3.39
N PRO A 58 18.87 2.12 2.71
CA PRO A 58 20.30 2.23 2.99
C PRO A 58 20.84 3.63 2.62
N SER A 59 22.06 3.94 3.05
CA SER A 59 22.73 5.22 2.72
C SER A 59 23.70 5.12 1.53
N SER A 60 23.85 3.92 0.97
CA SER A 60 24.66 3.62 -0.22
C SER A 60 24.15 2.36 -0.90
N ASP A 61 24.69 2.05 -2.08
CA ASP A 61 24.42 0.80 -2.78
C ASP A 61 24.73 -0.41 -1.89
N THR A 62 23.92 -1.45 -2.04
CA THR A 62 24.05 -2.73 -1.34
C THR A 62 24.37 -3.84 -2.32
N LYS A 63 24.47 -5.10 -1.84
CA LYS A 63 24.64 -6.26 -2.72
C LYS A 63 23.50 -6.38 -3.75
N TYR A 64 22.28 -5.94 -3.41
CA TYR A 64 21.08 -6.20 -4.21
C TYR A 64 20.28 -4.93 -4.59
N LEU A 65 20.71 -3.75 -4.17
CA LEU A 65 20.07 -2.45 -4.50
C LEU A 65 21.11 -1.43 -4.95
N PHE A 66 20.86 -0.80 -6.09
CA PHE A 66 21.79 0.11 -6.76
C PHE A 66 21.05 1.35 -7.26
N MET A 67 21.62 2.54 -7.03
CA MET A 67 21.18 3.76 -7.71
C MET A 67 21.86 3.84 -9.09
N GLU A 68 21.07 3.77 -10.14
CA GLU A 68 21.53 3.76 -11.53
C GLU A 68 21.28 5.10 -12.21
N ASN A 69 22.12 5.44 -13.18
CA ASN A 69 22.00 6.63 -14.01
C ASN A 69 22.09 6.25 -15.49
N ASP A 70 20.94 5.99 -16.11
CA ASP A 70 20.81 5.62 -17.53
C ASP A 70 19.44 6.03 -18.06
N ASN A 71 19.40 7.14 -18.81
CA ASN A 71 18.16 7.66 -19.41
C ASN A 71 17.58 6.79 -20.52
N SER A 72 18.33 5.81 -21.04
CA SER A 72 17.78 4.85 -22.01
C SER A 72 16.89 3.81 -21.34
N ILE A 73 17.02 3.66 -20.02
CA ILE A 73 16.27 2.69 -19.20
C ILE A 73 15.27 3.39 -18.28
N ALA A 74 15.64 4.52 -17.66
CA ALA A 74 14.82 5.24 -16.69
C ALA A 74 13.42 5.56 -17.24
N HIS A 75 12.39 5.51 -16.39
CA HIS A 75 11.03 5.91 -16.79
C HIS A 75 10.99 7.39 -17.19
N TYR A 76 11.71 8.22 -16.43
CA TYR A 76 11.89 9.64 -16.66
C TYR A 76 13.22 10.09 -16.05
N GLY A 77 13.79 11.18 -16.55
CA GLY A 77 15.09 11.66 -16.09
C GLY A 77 16.22 10.70 -16.49
N ASN A 78 17.19 10.53 -15.60
CA ASN A 78 18.28 9.57 -15.78
C ASN A 78 18.34 8.54 -14.64
N GLY A 79 17.83 8.89 -13.46
CA GLY A 79 17.94 8.09 -12.25
C GLY A 79 16.89 6.98 -12.13
N PHE A 80 17.28 5.82 -11.60
CA PHE A 80 16.33 4.82 -11.10
C PHE A 80 16.99 3.93 -10.05
N LEU A 81 16.18 3.39 -9.13
CA LEU A 81 16.61 2.34 -8.21
C LEU A 81 16.48 0.97 -8.89
N ARG A 82 17.58 0.22 -8.96
CA ARG A 82 17.59 -1.15 -9.47
C ARG A 82 17.75 -2.14 -8.32
N SER A 83 16.80 -3.07 -8.20
CA SER A 83 16.99 -4.29 -7.42
C SER A 83 17.43 -5.44 -8.33
N THR A 84 18.36 -6.28 -7.88
CA THR A 84 18.80 -7.45 -8.67
C THR A 84 19.23 -8.59 -7.76
N VAL A 85 18.70 -9.78 -8.05
CA VAL A 85 19.11 -11.05 -7.46
C VAL A 85 19.41 -12.01 -8.61
N THR A 86 20.56 -12.68 -8.57
CA THR A 86 20.95 -13.65 -9.60
C THR A 86 20.68 -15.08 -9.15
N LYS A 87 20.71 -16.03 -10.10
CA LYS A 87 20.67 -17.47 -9.77
C LYS A 87 21.86 -17.89 -8.90
N ALA A 88 23.02 -17.26 -9.07
CA ALA A 88 24.19 -17.53 -8.26
C ALA A 88 23.98 -17.08 -6.81
N ASP A 89 23.30 -15.95 -6.59
CA ASP A 89 22.93 -15.49 -5.24
C ASP A 89 21.98 -16.50 -4.58
N LEU A 90 20.92 -16.92 -5.28
CA LEU A 90 19.97 -17.93 -4.77
C LEU A 90 20.65 -19.27 -4.47
N GLN A 91 21.66 -19.65 -5.25
CA GLN A 91 22.42 -20.89 -5.06
C GLN A 91 23.43 -20.80 -3.91
N ALA A 92 24.02 -19.63 -3.68
CA ALA A 92 24.93 -19.41 -2.56
C ALA A 92 24.17 -19.40 -1.22
N ASP A 93 22.94 -18.93 -1.25
CA ASP A 93 22.10 -18.64 -0.09
C ASP A 93 20.86 -19.55 -0.04
N MET A 94 20.94 -20.81 -0.51
CA MET A 94 19.77 -21.71 -0.70
C MET A 94 18.87 -21.88 0.53
N ASP A 95 19.41 -21.71 1.73
CA ASP A 95 18.70 -21.88 3.00
C ASP A 95 18.24 -20.55 3.63
N THR A 96 18.41 -19.42 2.93
CA THR A 96 18.09 -18.09 3.47
C THR A 96 17.26 -17.24 2.51
N TYR A 97 16.36 -16.43 3.06
CA TYR A 97 15.60 -15.46 2.30
C TYR A 97 16.49 -14.27 1.94
N ILE A 98 16.59 -13.94 0.66
CA ILE A 98 17.23 -12.71 0.18
C ILE A 98 16.23 -11.56 0.29
N SER A 99 16.58 -10.53 1.04
CA SER A 99 15.81 -9.30 1.16
C SER A 99 16.70 -8.08 0.98
N SER A 100 16.15 -7.05 0.34
CA SER A 100 16.76 -5.73 0.24
C SER A 100 15.65 -4.72 0.03
N SER A 101 15.67 -3.64 0.80
CA SER A 101 14.61 -2.64 0.79
C SER A 101 15.19 -1.25 1.07
N THR A 102 14.54 -0.23 0.52
CA THR A 102 14.68 1.13 1.01
C THR A 102 13.61 1.39 2.07
N THR A 103 13.93 2.21 3.07
CA THR A 103 12.98 2.55 4.13
C THR A 103 12.88 4.05 4.31
N LYS A 104 11.65 4.54 4.49
CA LYS A 104 11.37 5.92 4.86
C LYS A 104 10.34 5.97 5.98
N THR A 105 10.70 6.63 7.07
CA THR A 105 9.77 7.08 8.10
C THR A 105 9.23 8.44 7.69
N LEU A 106 7.91 8.60 7.64
CA LEU A 106 7.29 9.88 7.32
C LEU A 106 7.24 10.75 8.58
N ASP A 107 7.67 12.01 8.44
CA ASP A 107 7.67 12.98 9.55
C ASP A 107 6.25 13.35 10.00
N THR A 108 5.29 13.26 9.07
CA THR A 108 3.88 13.55 9.32
C THR A 108 3.06 12.27 9.36
N ARG A 109 2.28 12.11 10.43
CA ARG A 109 1.31 11.02 10.58
C ARG A 109 0.00 11.43 9.92
N VAL A 110 -0.56 10.53 9.11
CA VAL A 110 -1.81 10.75 8.39
C VAL A 110 -2.69 9.51 8.48
N ASP A 111 -4.01 9.71 8.48
CA ASP A 111 -4.99 8.63 8.49
C ASP A 111 -5.22 8.04 7.09
N LYS A 112 -4.88 8.79 6.04
CA LYS A 112 -4.97 8.36 4.65
C LYS A 112 -3.73 8.80 3.89
N ILE A 113 -3.21 7.93 3.06
CA ILE A 113 -2.06 8.21 2.20
C ILE A 113 -2.22 7.55 0.86
N TYR A 114 -1.72 8.24 -0.16
CA TYR A 114 -1.54 7.73 -1.51
C TYR A 114 -0.03 7.58 -1.74
N TRP A 115 0.37 6.42 -2.26
CA TRP A 115 1.75 6.14 -2.63
C TRP A 115 1.77 5.70 -4.10
N ARG A 116 2.35 6.57 -4.93
CA ARG A 116 2.58 6.33 -6.35
C ARG A 116 4.05 6.04 -6.61
N PHE A 117 4.33 5.05 -7.45
CA PHE A 117 5.67 4.71 -7.91
C PHE A 117 5.62 4.07 -9.30
N TYR A 118 6.77 4.06 -9.98
CA TYR A 118 6.91 3.42 -11.28
C TYR A 118 7.79 2.20 -11.13
N ALA A 119 7.38 1.09 -11.71
CA ALA A 119 8.10 -0.17 -11.65
C ALA A 119 8.28 -0.78 -13.04
N ARG A 120 9.39 -1.50 -13.23
CA ARG A 120 9.66 -2.29 -14.43
C ARG A 120 10.28 -3.62 -14.03
N MET A 121 9.63 -4.72 -14.39
CA MET A 121 10.14 -6.07 -14.14
C MET A 121 10.91 -6.54 -15.37
N LYS A 122 12.23 -6.70 -15.26
CA LYS A 122 13.11 -7.04 -16.39
C LYS A 122 13.06 -8.53 -16.71
N GLY A 123 12.68 -8.87 -17.93
CA GLY A 123 12.59 -10.24 -18.43
C GLY A 123 11.77 -11.17 -17.54
N VAL A 124 12.00 -12.47 -17.69
CA VAL A 124 11.42 -13.51 -16.83
C VAL A 124 12.28 -13.66 -15.57
N ALA A 125 11.80 -13.10 -14.47
CA ALA A 125 12.43 -13.14 -13.16
C ALA A 125 11.37 -13.49 -12.09
N PRO A 126 11.74 -14.20 -11.01
CA PRO A 126 10.83 -14.45 -9.90
C PRO A 126 10.23 -13.16 -9.36
N ASN A 127 8.95 -13.22 -9.00
CA ASN A 127 8.26 -12.07 -8.45
C ASN A 127 8.64 -11.89 -6.97
N PRO A 128 8.87 -10.64 -6.52
CA PRO A 128 9.17 -10.38 -5.12
C PRO A 128 7.96 -10.69 -4.23
N HIS A 129 8.24 -11.30 -3.08
CA HIS A 129 7.29 -11.49 -1.97
C HIS A 129 7.66 -10.50 -0.85
N HIS A 130 6.67 -9.84 -0.25
CA HIS A 130 6.85 -8.63 0.57
C HIS A 130 7.48 -7.46 -0.19
N TRP A 131 6.94 -7.12 -1.37
CA TRP A 131 7.58 -6.18 -2.29
C TRP A 131 7.51 -4.73 -1.83
N VAL A 132 6.31 -4.20 -1.61
CA VAL A 132 6.10 -2.80 -1.22
C VAL A 132 5.33 -2.75 0.09
N ARG A 133 6.02 -2.44 1.18
CA ARG A 133 5.44 -2.43 2.53
C ARG A 133 5.04 -1.03 2.97
N MET A 134 3.85 -0.95 3.54
CA MET A 134 3.42 0.17 4.37
C MET A 134 3.04 -0.30 5.76
N SER A 135 3.39 0.49 6.77
CA SER A 135 2.99 0.24 8.16
C SER A 135 2.53 1.51 8.84
N ALA A 136 1.49 1.36 9.66
CA ALA A 136 1.00 2.40 10.56
C ALA A 136 0.95 1.83 11.98
N GLY A 137 1.36 2.63 12.95
CA GLY A 137 1.37 2.23 14.35
C GLY A 137 1.92 3.33 15.23
N ASP A 138 2.11 3.05 16.51
CA ASP A 138 2.71 4.01 17.45
C ASP A 138 4.20 4.33 17.10
N ALA A 139 4.85 5.20 17.89
CA ALA A 139 6.23 5.61 17.63
C ALA A 139 7.26 4.48 17.74
N ASN A 140 6.91 3.37 18.40
CA ASN A 140 7.78 2.22 18.62
C ASN A 140 7.37 1.01 17.75
N TYR A 141 6.43 1.20 16.83
CA TYR A 141 5.92 0.13 16.00
C TYR A 141 6.88 -0.18 14.85
N TYR A 142 7.21 -1.46 14.68
CA TYR A 142 8.06 -1.94 13.60
C TYR A 142 7.46 -3.22 13.02
N SER A 143 7.22 -3.22 11.71
CA SER A 143 6.46 -4.26 11.01
C SER A 143 7.33 -5.41 10.46
N SER A 144 8.66 -5.25 10.42
CA SER A 144 9.55 -6.29 9.88
C SER A 144 9.80 -7.41 10.89
N GLY A 145 9.94 -8.64 10.38
CA GLY A 145 10.19 -9.84 11.20
C GLY A 145 8.95 -10.37 11.95
N LEU A 146 7.75 -9.86 11.69
CA LEU A 146 6.52 -10.21 12.39
C LEU A 146 5.64 -11.23 11.66
N ALA A 147 6.21 -12.06 10.78
CA ALA A 147 5.45 -13.11 10.10
C ALA A 147 4.85 -14.11 11.11
N ASN A 148 3.68 -14.65 10.81
CA ASN A 148 2.94 -15.56 11.69
C ASN A 148 2.53 -14.94 13.05
N THR A 149 2.29 -13.63 13.09
CA THR A 149 1.85 -12.93 14.31
C THR A 149 0.59 -12.10 14.06
N VAL A 150 -0.19 -11.87 15.12
CA VAL A 150 -1.33 -10.94 15.10
C VAL A 150 -0.90 -9.67 15.81
N PRO A 151 -0.86 -8.50 15.14
CA PRO A 151 -0.55 -7.26 15.81
C PRO A 151 -1.66 -6.88 16.81
N SER A 152 -1.31 -6.21 17.90
CA SER A 152 -2.31 -5.70 18.84
C SER A 152 -3.10 -4.54 18.22
N GLY A 153 -4.41 -4.46 18.51
CA GLY A 153 -5.33 -3.49 17.93
C GLY A 153 -5.05 -2.03 18.28
N ASP A 154 -4.26 -1.79 19.31
CA ASP A 154 -3.79 -0.48 19.77
C ASP A 154 -2.34 -0.17 19.38
N ARG A 155 -1.64 -1.09 18.69
CA ARG A 155 -0.21 -0.95 18.36
C ARG A 155 0.03 -0.56 16.90
N GLY A 156 -0.63 -1.23 15.97
CA GLY A 156 -0.45 -0.96 14.54
C GLY A 156 -0.92 -2.08 13.62
N PHE A 157 -0.71 -1.85 12.33
CA PHE A 157 -0.96 -2.79 11.25
C PHE A 157 0.04 -2.53 10.13
N TRP A 158 0.15 -3.49 9.20
CA TRP A 158 0.92 -3.29 7.98
C TRP A 158 0.30 -4.07 6.84
N PHE A 159 0.65 -3.66 5.64
CA PHE A 159 0.35 -4.41 4.45
C PHE A 159 1.53 -4.38 3.49
N ASP A 160 1.68 -5.48 2.79
CA ASP A 160 2.53 -5.59 1.62
C ASP A 160 1.66 -5.54 0.37
N PHE A 161 2.12 -4.83 -0.65
CA PHE A 161 1.62 -4.93 -1.99
C PHE A 161 2.54 -5.85 -2.78
N ASP A 162 2.02 -7.03 -3.10
CA ASP A 162 2.79 -8.17 -3.58
C ASP A 162 2.40 -8.54 -5.01
N ILE A 163 3.30 -9.27 -5.65
CA ILE A 163 3.11 -9.77 -7.00
C ILE A 163 2.88 -11.28 -6.94
N THR A 164 1.81 -11.75 -7.56
CA THR A 164 1.48 -13.17 -7.68
C THR A 164 2.38 -13.85 -8.72
N ASN A 165 2.37 -15.18 -8.78
CA ASN A 165 3.10 -15.91 -9.83
C ASN A 165 2.55 -15.67 -11.25
N ASP A 166 1.34 -15.11 -11.38
CA ASP A 166 0.67 -14.84 -12.65
C ASP A 166 0.90 -13.39 -13.12
N ASP A 167 1.91 -12.71 -12.57
CA ASP A 167 2.23 -11.29 -12.86
C ASP A 167 1.03 -10.36 -12.63
N THR A 168 0.24 -10.65 -11.58
CA THR A 168 -0.85 -9.80 -11.07
C THR A 168 -0.55 -9.33 -9.66
N PHE A 169 -1.36 -8.43 -9.10
CA PHE A 169 -1.09 -7.83 -7.80
C PHE A 169 -2.05 -8.31 -6.71
N ASN A 170 -1.61 -8.24 -5.46
CA ASN A 170 -2.48 -8.41 -4.31
C ASN A 170 -2.03 -7.54 -3.13
N PHE A 171 -2.92 -7.40 -2.15
CA PHE A 171 -2.53 -6.97 -0.81
C PHE A 171 -2.34 -8.18 0.10
N TYR A 172 -1.36 -8.07 0.99
CA TYR A 172 -1.05 -9.04 2.02
C TYR A 172 -0.95 -8.35 3.38
N ASN A 173 -1.99 -8.52 4.22
CA ASN A 173 -2.29 -7.59 5.31
C ASN A 173 -2.20 -8.24 6.69
N TYR A 174 -1.59 -7.55 7.65
CA TYR A 174 -1.56 -7.97 9.04
C TYR A 174 -2.22 -6.91 9.91
N TRP A 175 -3.25 -7.32 10.65
CA TRP A 175 -4.11 -6.44 11.43
C TRP A 175 -4.76 -7.23 12.59
N TYR A 176 -5.20 -6.54 13.64
CA TYR A 176 -5.50 -7.20 14.93
C TYR A 176 -6.69 -8.16 14.95
N LYS A 177 -7.52 -8.12 13.91
CA LYS A 177 -8.68 -9.00 13.72
C LYS A 177 -8.54 -9.86 12.47
N MET A 178 -7.31 -10.03 11.99
CA MET A 178 -7.02 -10.86 10.83
C MET A 178 -7.50 -12.30 11.02
N HIS A 179 -7.92 -12.90 9.91
CA HIS A 179 -8.32 -14.29 9.86
C HIS A 179 -7.08 -15.20 9.97
N SER A 180 -7.21 -16.31 10.69
CA SER A 180 -6.24 -17.40 10.67
C SER A 180 -6.41 -18.24 9.42
N GLY A 181 -5.33 -18.91 9.00
CA GLY A 181 -5.42 -19.92 7.96
C GLY A 181 -5.99 -21.28 8.42
N ARG A 182 -6.30 -21.47 9.71
CA ARG A 182 -6.71 -22.77 10.26
C ARG A 182 -8.08 -23.25 9.76
N CYS A 183 -9.11 -22.46 10.00
CA CYS A 183 -10.52 -22.81 9.77
C CYS A 183 -11.07 -22.07 8.55
N ASN A 184 -12.08 -22.64 7.87
CA ASN A 184 -12.72 -21.99 6.71
C ASN A 184 -13.26 -20.59 7.05
N ASP A 185 -13.79 -20.39 8.25
CA ASP A 185 -14.28 -19.10 8.76
C ASP A 185 -13.17 -18.17 9.29
N GLY A 186 -11.91 -18.60 9.22
CA GLY A 186 -10.74 -17.89 9.73
C GLY A 186 -10.58 -17.91 11.25
N THR A 187 -11.38 -18.68 11.98
CA THR A 187 -11.19 -18.89 13.42
C THR A 187 -10.03 -19.85 13.70
N VAL A 188 -9.74 -20.05 14.99
CA VAL A 188 -8.66 -20.92 15.47
C VAL A 188 -9.17 -22.16 16.23
N ILE A 189 -10.46 -22.47 16.09
CA ILE A 189 -11.14 -23.50 16.89
C ILE A 189 -10.81 -24.90 16.34
N PRO A 190 -10.20 -25.81 17.12
CA PRO A 190 -9.96 -27.17 16.66
C PRO A 190 -11.26 -27.92 16.30
N GLY A 191 -11.25 -28.65 15.19
CA GLY A 191 -12.40 -29.40 14.68
C GLY A 191 -13.45 -28.58 13.92
N CYS A 192 -13.18 -27.28 13.68
CA CYS A 192 -13.98 -26.43 12.80
C CYS A 192 -14.03 -26.97 11.35
N GLU A 193 -14.94 -26.43 10.55
CA GLU A 193 -14.97 -26.75 9.13
C GLU A 193 -13.66 -26.35 8.44
N GLY A 194 -13.07 -27.30 7.71
CA GLY A 194 -11.82 -27.09 6.99
C GLY A 194 -10.56 -26.96 7.87
N ASP A 195 -10.62 -27.39 9.14
CA ASP A 195 -9.50 -27.35 10.09
C ASP A 195 -8.22 -27.94 9.49
N GLN A 196 -7.19 -27.11 9.35
CA GLN A 196 -5.85 -27.52 8.88
C GLN A 196 -5.00 -28.18 9.99
N GLY A 197 -5.51 -28.29 11.22
CA GLY A 197 -4.82 -28.90 12.36
C GLY A 197 -3.82 -27.98 13.06
N THR A 198 -3.34 -26.94 12.36
CA THR A 198 -2.35 -25.98 12.87
C THR A 198 -2.91 -24.56 12.81
N THR A 199 -2.73 -23.80 13.89
CA THR A 199 -3.05 -22.37 13.93
C THR A 199 -1.88 -21.55 13.39
N TYR A 200 -2.13 -20.72 12.39
CA TYR A 200 -1.16 -19.78 11.86
C TYR A 200 -1.85 -18.46 11.43
N PHE A 201 -1.08 -17.38 11.49
CA PHE A 201 -1.52 -16.00 11.19
C PHE A 201 -0.56 -15.37 10.19
N TYR A 202 -0.66 -15.83 8.96
CA TYR A 202 -0.03 -15.19 7.82
C TYR A 202 -0.90 -14.06 7.29
N GLY A 203 -0.32 -13.15 6.53
CA GLY A 203 -1.01 -11.97 6.03
C GLY A 203 -2.30 -12.34 5.30
N ASN A 204 -3.37 -11.60 5.58
CA ASN A 204 -4.63 -11.80 4.89
C ASN A 204 -4.53 -11.30 3.45
N LYS A 205 -4.88 -12.17 2.52
CA LYS A 205 -4.75 -11.94 1.07
C LYS A 205 -6.02 -11.32 0.51
N PHE A 206 -5.84 -10.26 -0.26
CA PHE A 206 -6.89 -9.62 -1.05
C PHE A 206 -6.41 -9.58 -2.49
N VAL A 207 -6.94 -10.48 -3.32
CA VAL A 207 -6.52 -10.67 -4.71
C VAL A 207 -7.68 -10.29 -5.62
N PRO A 208 -7.62 -9.17 -6.35
CA PRO A 208 -8.66 -8.84 -7.31
C PRO A 208 -8.75 -9.90 -8.41
N PRO A 209 -9.95 -10.34 -8.79
CA PRO A 209 -10.14 -11.35 -9.81
C PRO A 209 -9.95 -10.71 -11.19
N ASN A 210 -9.65 -11.55 -12.18
CA ASN A 210 -9.60 -11.16 -13.60
C ASN A 210 -8.62 -10.01 -13.92
N GLN A 211 -7.57 -9.84 -13.10
CA GLN A 211 -6.47 -8.96 -13.45
C GLN A 211 -5.78 -9.47 -14.70
N ALA A 212 -5.50 -8.56 -15.64
CA ALA A 212 -4.57 -8.86 -16.72
C ALA A 212 -3.14 -8.87 -16.15
N PRO A 213 -2.31 -9.87 -16.50
CA PRO A 213 -0.89 -9.85 -16.16
C PRO A 213 -0.22 -8.57 -16.66
N PHE A 214 0.66 -7.97 -15.85
CA PHE A 214 1.43 -6.80 -16.30
C PHE A 214 2.44 -7.20 -17.38
N SER A 215 2.80 -6.25 -18.23
CA SER A 215 3.83 -6.47 -19.24
C SER A 215 5.23 -6.35 -18.63
N ARG A 216 5.98 -7.44 -18.60
CA ARG A 216 7.43 -7.41 -18.32
C ARG A 216 8.16 -6.54 -19.35
N ASP A 217 9.34 -6.05 -18.94
CA ASP A 217 10.19 -5.12 -19.67
C ASP A 217 9.59 -3.76 -20.00
N LYS A 218 8.43 -3.41 -19.43
CA LYS A 218 7.81 -2.09 -19.54
C LYS A 218 7.66 -1.45 -18.17
N TRP A 219 7.73 -0.11 -18.15
CA TRP A 219 7.37 0.66 -16.97
C TRP A 219 5.84 0.67 -16.83
N MET A 220 5.39 0.55 -15.59
CA MET A 220 4.01 0.70 -15.18
C MET A 220 3.94 1.69 -14.02
N CYS A 221 2.92 2.54 -14.04
CA CYS A 221 2.56 3.39 -12.91
C CYS A 221 1.71 2.58 -11.95
N ILE A 222 2.13 2.48 -10.69
CA ILE A 222 1.36 1.85 -9.63
C ILE A 222 1.04 2.92 -8.60
N GLU A 223 -0.22 3.02 -8.21
CA GLU A 223 -0.65 3.86 -7.11
C GLU A 223 -1.42 3.02 -6.11
N ILE A 224 -1.12 3.20 -4.83
CA ILE A 224 -1.76 2.52 -3.71
C ILE A 224 -2.34 3.58 -2.79
N MET A 225 -3.56 3.35 -2.30
CA MET A 225 -4.16 4.13 -1.22
C MET A 225 -4.34 3.22 -0.01
N GLY A 226 -3.91 3.72 1.15
CA GLY A 226 -4.21 3.11 2.44
C GLY A 226 -4.87 4.12 3.36
N LYS A 227 -5.94 3.69 4.03
CA LYS A 227 -6.68 4.48 5.02
C LYS A 227 -6.88 3.68 6.30
N THR A 228 -6.53 4.27 7.43
CA THR A 228 -6.81 3.73 8.76
C THR A 228 -8.33 3.68 9.01
N ASN A 229 -8.76 2.75 9.85
CA ASN A 229 -10.14 2.78 10.35
C ASN A 229 -10.29 3.86 11.44
N ASP A 230 -11.50 4.40 11.57
CA ASP A 230 -11.85 5.19 12.75
C ASP A 230 -11.82 4.30 14.00
N LEU A 231 -11.58 4.90 15.16
CA LEU A 231 -11.55 4.19 16.44
C LEU A 231 -12.83 3.35 16.64
N ASN A 232 -12.64 2.08 17.00
CA ASN A 232 -13.72 1.10 17.24
C ASN A 232 -14.61 0.78 16.02
N THR A 233 -14.18 1.10 14.81
CA THR A 233 -14.89 0.75 13.57
C THR A 233 -14.05 -0.18 12.68
N ASN A 234 -14.64 -0.66 11.58
CA ASN A 234 -14.00 -1.49 10.57
C ASN A 234 -14.02 -0.82 9.17
N ASN A 235 -13.92 0.51 9.11
CA ASN A 235 -14.04 1.29 7.87
C ASN A 235 -12.68 1.72 7.27
N GLY A 236 -11.63 0.96 7.56
CA GLY A 236 -10.34 1.09 6.87
C GLY A 236 -10.48 0.72 5.40
N GLU A 237 -9.58 1.24 4.57
CA GLU A 237 -9.68 1.11 3.12
C GLU A 237 -8.31 0.87 2.48
N LEU A 238 -8.29 0.03 1.45
CA LEU A 238 -7.14 -0.20 0.58
C LEU A 238 -7.60 -0.13 -0.87
N ALA A 239 -6.90 0.63 -1.70
CA ALA A 239 -7.17 0.65 -3.13
C ALA A 239 -5.88 0.69 -3.91
N PHE A 240 -5.89 0.23 -5.16
CA PHE A 240 -4.77 0.43 -6.04
C PHE A 240 -5.17 0.60 -7.51
N TRP A 241 -4.29 1.29 -8.21
CA TRP A 241 -4.39 1.61 -9.63
C TRP A 241 -3.13 1.13 -10.33
N VAL A 242 -3.31 0.72 -11.59
CA VAL A 242 -2.21 0.45 -12.52
C VAL A 242 -2.46 1.27 -13.77
N ASP A 243 -1.47 2.08 -14.18
CA ASP A 243 -1.57 3.02 -15.30
C ASP A 243 -2.84 3.88 -15.24
N ASP A 244 -3.05 4.50 -14.07
CA ASP A 244 -4.20 5.37 -13.72
C ASP A 244 -5.58 4.67 -13.78
N LYS A 245 -5.63 3.35 -13.95
CA LYS A 245 -6.88 2.56 -13.92
C LYS A 245 -7.05 1.89 -12.57
N LEU A 246 -8.19 2.14 -11.93
CA LEU A 246 -8.54 1.47 -10.68
C LEU A 246 -8.64 -0.04 -10.94
N ILE A 247 -7.85 -0.82 -10.21
CA ILE A 247 -7.95 -2.28 -10.23
C ILE A 247 -8.95 -2.75 -9.18
N GLU A 248 -8.79 -2.28 -7.94
CA GLU A 248 -9.72 -2.61 -6.87
C GLU A 248 -9.69 -1.56 -5.74
N ASN A 249 -10.81 -1.44 -5.03
CA ASN A 249 -10.96 -0.64 -3.82
C ASN A 249 -11.66 -1.48 -2.74
N TYR A 250 -10.88 -2.06 -1.84
CA TYR A 250 -11.33 -2.75 -0.65
C TYR A 250 -11.74 -1.76 0.43
N ARG A 251 -13.03 -1.70 0.70
CA ARG A 251 -13.67 -0.96 1.79
C ARG A 251 -14.91 -1.72 2.26
N ILE A 252 -15.53 -1.25 3.34
CA ILE A 252 -16.79 -1.86 3.78
C ILE A 252 -17.82 -1.89 2.64
N GLY A 253 -18.35 -3.08 2.34
CA GLY A 253 -19.32 -3.31 1.28
C GLY A 253 -18.78 -3.30 -0.15
N ASN A 254 -17.47 -3.15 -0.38
CA ASN A 254 -16.88 -3.22 -1.72
C ASN A 254 -15.44 -3.77 -1.71
N PRO A 255 -15.09 -4.68 -2.63
CA PRO A 255 -16.00 -5.53 -3.38
C PRO A 255 -16.81 -6.44 -2.43
N VAL A 256 -17.96 -6.91 -2.89
CA VAL A 256 -18.69 -7.96 -2.16
C VAL A 256 -17.92 -9.27 -2.32
N GLY A 257 -17.76 -10.00 -1.23
CA GLY A 257 -16.97 -11.23 -1.22
C GLY A 257 -17.16 -12.05 0.03
N THR A 258 -16.45 -13.17 0.09
CA THR A 258 -16.46 -14.14 1.17
C THR A 258 -15.04 -14.42 1.64
N TRP A 259 -14.89 -14.72 2.93
CA TRP A 259 -13.63 -15.22 3.46
C TRP A 259 -13.58 -16.72 3.31
N LEU A 260 -12.43 -17.21 2.85
CA LEU A 260 -12.01 -18.59 3.06
C LEU A 260 -10.66 -18.53 3.76
N ARG A 261 -10.64 -18.92 5.03
CA ARG A 261 -9.43 -18.86 5.86
C ARG A 261 -8.88 -17.42 5.89
N ASP A 262 -7.60 -17.27 5.56
CA ASP A 262 -6.86 -16.00 5.50
C ASP A 262 -7.00 -15.27 4.15
N THR A 263 -7.89 -15.69 3.26
CA THR A 263 -8.04 -15.10 1.92
C THR A 263 -9.45 -14.56 1.70
N PHE A 264 -9.55 -13.32 1.23
CA PHE A 264 -10.80 -12.70 0.81
C PHE A 264 -11.01 -12.93 -0.69
N HIS A 265 -12.12 -13.58 -1.04
CA HIS A 265 -12.52 -13.93 -2.39
C HIS A 265 -13.69 -13.07 -2.83
N THR A 266 -13.63 -12.49 -4.01
CA THR A 266 -14.68 -11.60 -4.55
C THR A 266 -15.43 -12.23 -5.72
N ASN A 267 -15.01 -13.42 -6.13
CA ASN A 267 -15.48 -14.16 -7.29
C ASN A 267 -16.59 -15.19 -6.99
N GLY A 268 -17.07 -15.26 -5.75
CA GLY A 268 -18.17 -16.15 -5.34
C GLY A 268 -17.69 -17.55 -5.00
#